data_AF-A0A1Q7VGY0-F1
#
_entry.id   AF-A0A1Q7VGY0-F1
#
_cell.length_a   1.000
_cell.length_b   1.000
_cell.length_c   1.000
_cell.angle_alpha   90.00
_cell.angle_beta   90.00
_cell.angle_gamma   90.00
#
_symmetry.space_group_name_H-M   'P 1'
#
loop_
_entity.id
_entity.type
_entity.pdbx_description
1 polymer ?
#
loop_
_entity_poly.entity_id
_entity_poly.type
_entity_poly.pdbx_seq_one_letter_code
_entity_poly.pdbx_strand_id
1 'polypeptide(L)'
;MQETHEGEANFAVASEDQARADFYALLARLYAAAPDAALLSSIAACDELSADAASEGGRALADAWRKLIAASTAMDPAAAADEYQNLFIGVGKSEVSVHGSA
;
A
#
# COMPACT_ATOMS: atom_id res chain seq x y z
N MET A 1 53.53 1.00 9.85
CA MET A 1 52.35 1.69 10.38
C MET A 1 51.37 1.77 9.22
N GLN A 2 50.55 0.73 9.05
CA GLN A 2 49.57 0.64 7.96
C GLN A 2 48.22 1.00 8.55
N GLU A 3 47.63 2.05 7.99
CA GLU A 3 46.29 2.54 8.30
C GLU A 3 45.28 1.50 7.83
N THR A 4 44.48 1.00 8.76
CA THR A 4 43.34 0.13 8.49
C THR A 4 42.25 0.96 7.85
N HIS A 5 42.03 0.78 6.54
CA HIS A 5 40.88 1.33 5.83
C HIS A 5 39.60 0.97 6.58
N GLU A 6 38.85 2.01 6.93
CA GLU A 6 37.52 1.98 7.51
C GLU A 6 36.60 1.12 6.64
N GLY A 7 35.86 0.22 7.29
CA GLY A 7 34.88 -0.61 6.62
C GLY A 7 33.80 0.26 5.98
N GLU A 8 33.72 0.27 4.65
CA GLU A 8 32.55 0.72 3.92
C GLU A 8 31.35 -0.09 4.41
N ALA A 9 30.53 0.51 5.27
CA ALA A 9 29.24 -0.03 5.64
C ALA A 9 28.38 -0.09 4.39
N ASN A 10 28.13 -1.30 3.89
CA ASN A 10 27.22 -1.52 2.79
C ASN A 10 25.78 -1.26 3.29
N PHE A 11 25.23 -0.08 3.03
CA PHE A 11 23.86 0.33 3.37
C PHE A 11 22.79 -0.31 2.46
N ALA A 12 23.03 -1.54 2.00
CA ALA A 12 22.06 -2.25 1.18
C ALA A 12 20.86 -2.66 2.04
N VAL A 13 19.69 -2.11 1.72
CA VAL A 13 18.41 -2.50 2.33
C VAL A 13 18.09 -3.93 1.93
N ALA A 14 17.71 -4.78 2.88
CA ALA A 14 17.31 -6.16 2.59
C ALA A 14 16.06 -6.16 1.69
N SER A 15 15.94 -7.13 0.79
CA SER A 15 14.81 -7.19 -0.14
C SER A 15 13.44 -7.24 0.57
N GLU A 16 13.38 -7.88 1.73
CA GLU A 16 12.18 -7.91 2.56
C GLU A 16 11.86 -6.55 3.19
N ASP A 17 12.88 -5.80 3.63
CA ASP A 17 12.71 -4.44 4.13
C ASP A 17 12.19 -3.50 3.05
N GLN A 18 12.72 -3.62 1.83
CA GLN A 18 12.25 -2.84 0.69
C GLN A 18 10.80 -3.19 0.33
N ALA A 19 10.47 -4.48 0.27
CA ALA A 19 9.10 -4.92 -0.01
C ALA A 19 8.11 -4.36 1.02
N ARG A 20 8.47 -4.37 2.31
CA ARG A 20 7.64 -3.74 3.35
C ARG A 20 7.50 -2.23 3.15
N ALA A 21 8.59 -1.53 2.85
CA ALA A 21 8.55 -0.10 2.61
C ALA A 21 7.61 0.24 1.44
N ASP A 22 7.66 -0.52 0.36
CA ASP A 22 6.80 -0.34 -0.82
C ASP A 22 5.32 -0.56 -0.48
N PHE A 23 5.01 -1.59 0.32
CA PHE A 23 3.64 -1.81 0.81
C PHE A 23 3.14 -0.67 1.70
N TYR A 24 3.98 -0.19 2.62
CA TYR A 24 3.60 0.95 3.47
C TYR A 24 3.40 2.22 2.66
N ALA A 25 4.21 2.46 1.63
CA ALA A 25 4.05 3.59 0.73
C ALA A 25 2.72 3.52 -0.05
N LEU A 26 2.35 2.33 -0.54
CA LEU A 26 1.07 2.11 -1.21
C LEU A 26 -0.11 2.38 -0.27
N LEU A 27 -0.09 1.80 0.93
CA LEU A 27 -1.13 2.01 1.93
C LEU A 27 -1.24 3.50 2.31
N ALA A 28 -0.10 4.17 2.53
CA ALA A 28 -0.08 5.59 2.81
C ALA A 28 -0.72 6.41 1.68
N ARG A 29 -0.45 6.08 0.41
CA ARG A 29 -1.07 6.76 -0.73
C ARG A 29 -2.59 6.59 -0.75
N LEU A 30 -3.09 5.38 -0.49
CA LEU A 30 -4.52 5.08 -0.47
C LEU A 30 -5.28 5.78 0.66
N TYR A 31 -4.63 6.01 1.80
CA TYR A 31 -5.22 6.71 2.96
C TYR A 31 -4.98 8.22 2.97
N ALA A 32 -4.08 8.74 2.13
CA ALA A 32 -3.78 10.17 2.08
C ALA A 32 -4.71 10.93 1.13
N ALA A 33 -5.18 10.29 0.05
CA ALA A 33 -6.07 10.88 -0.93
C ALA A 33 -6.91 9.83 -1.66
N ALA A 34 -7.99 10.27 -2.30
CA ALA A 34 -8.77 9.44 -3.21
C ALA A 34 -7.88 8.83 -4.31
N PRO A 35 -8.03 7.54 -4.63
CA PRO A 35 -7.22 6.90 -5.65
C PRO A 35 -7.56 7.47 -7.04
N ASP A 36 -6.56 8.00 -7.72
CA ASP A 36 -6.69 8.51 -9.09
C ASP A 36 -6.67 7.37 -10.13
N ALA A 37 -7.01 7.71 -11.39
CA ALA A 37 -7.05 6.75 -12.48
C ALA A 37 -5.70 6.04 -12.72
N ALA A 38 -4.57 6.75 -12.52
CA ALA A 38 -3.25 6.18 -12.73
C ALA A 38 -2.90 5.17 -11.63
N LEU A 39 -3.26 5.45 -10.37
CA LEU A 39 -3.09 4.51 -9.27
C LEU A 39 -3.94 3.26 -9.49
N LEU A 40 -5.23 3.43 -9.80
CA LEU A 40 -6.15 2.30 -10.04
C LEU A 40 -5.64 1.43 -11.20
N SER A 41 -5.23 2.04 -12.32
CA SER A 41 -4.66 1.31 -13.45
C SER A 41 -3.34 0.62 -13.10
N SER A 42 -2.51 1.23 -12.26
CA SER A 42 -1.23 0.62 -11.85
C SER A 42 -1.46 -0.62 -11.00
N ILE A 43 -2.39 -0.56 -10.05
CA ILE A 43 -2.75 -1.69 -9.20
C ILE A 43 -3.43 -2.79 -10.03
N ALA A 44 -4.34 -2.43 -10.93
CA ALA A 44 -5.03 -3.38 -11.82
C ALA A 44 -4.07 -4.15 -12.74
N ALA A 45 -2.91 -3.58 -13.07
CA ALA A 45 -1.89 -4.21 -13.90
C ALA A 45 -0.90 -5.09 -13.13
N CYS A 46 -1.00 -5.15 -11.80
CA CYS A 46 -0.11 -5.99 -11.00
C CYS A 46 -0.47 -7.48 -11.11
N ASP A 47 0.54 -8.33 -11.01
CA ASP A 47 0.39 -9.77 -10.84
C ASP A 47 -0.06 -10.12 -9.42
N GLU A 48 -0.43 -11.40 -9.21
CA GLU A 48 -0.70 -11.93 -7.88
C GLU A 48 0.53 -11.84 -6.96
N LEU A 49 0.27 -11.61 -5.68
CA LEU A 49 1.34 -11.48 -4.68
C LEU A 49 1.86 -12.85 -4.27
N SER A 50 3.17 -13.06 -4.43
CA SER A 50 3.87 -14.22 -3.88
C SER A 50 4.12 -14.04 -2.39
N ALA A 51 3.18 -14.47 -1.56
CA ALA A 51 3.31 -14.51 -0.10
C ALA A 51 3.52 -15.95 0.41
N ASP A 52 3.97 -16.11 1.66
CA ASP A 52 4.14 -17.41 2.30
C ASP A 52 2.79 -18.13 2.46
N ALA A 53 2.53 -19.11 1.59
CA ALA A 53 1.30 -19.88 1.59
C ALA A 53 1.18 -20.85 2.78
N ALA A 54 2.26 -21.16 3.50
CA ALA A 54 2.22 -21.97 4.71
C ALA A 54 1.76 -21.15 5.93
N SER A 55 2.00 -19.84 5.93
CA SER A 55 1.51 -18.90 6.94
C SER A 55 0.06 -18.48 6.69
N GLU A 56 -0.74 -18.39 7.76
CA GLU A 56 -2.09 -17.81 7.68
C GLU A 56 -2.05 -16.34 7.25
N GLY A 57 -1.09 -15.57 7.77
CA GLY A 57 -0.91 -14.17 7.38
C GLY A 57 -0.55 -14.02 5.91
N GLY A 58 0.32 -14.88 5.38
CA GLY A 58 0.67 -14.84 3.95
C GLY A 58 -0.51 -15.16 3.04
N ARG A 59 -1.32 -16.17 3.38
CA ARG A 59 -2.56 -16.49 2.64
C ARG A 59 -3.57 -15.34 2.69
N ALA A 60 -3.77 -14.74 3.86
CA ALA A 60 -4.69 -13.60 4.02
C ALA A 60 -4.24 -12.38 3.23
N LEU A 61 -2.93 -12.09 3.21
CA LEU A 61 -2.36 -10.98 2.45
C LEU A 61 -2.51 -11.20 0.94
N ALA A 62 -2.23 -12.40 0.44
CA ALA A 62 -2.40 -12.72 -0.98
C ALA A 62 -3.86 -12.60 -1.43
N ASP A 63 -4.82 -13.03 -0.60
CA ASP A 63 -6.26 -12.87 -0.89
C ASP A 63 -6.68 -11.39 -0.89
N ALA A 64 -6.22 -10.61 0.08
CA ALA A 64 -6.49 -9.17 0.13
C ALA A 64 -5.92 -8.45 -1.11
N TRP A 65 -4.71 -8.81 -1.54
CA TRP A 65 -4.09 -8.26 -2.75
C TRP A 65 -4.91 -8.55 -4.01
N ARG A 66 -5.36 -9.80 -4.19
CA ARG A 66 -6.22 -10.17 -5.33
C ARG A 66 -7.53 -9.38 -5.32
N LYS A 67 -8.15 -9.20 -4.16
CA LYS A 67 -9.37 -8.38 -4.02
C LYS A 67 -9.11 -6.92 -4.38
N LEU A 68 -7.97 -6.37 -3.98
CA LEU A 68 -7.57 -5.01 -4.31
C LEU A 68 -7.35 -4.82 -5.82
N ILE A 69 -6.69 -5.77 -6.50
CA ILE A 69 -6.55 -5.78 -7.97
C ILE A 69 -7.93 -5.79 -8.63
N ALA A 70 -8.81 -6.70 -8.20
CA ALA A 70 -10.16 -6.84 -8.77
C ALA A 70 -10.99 -5.56 -8.58
N ALA A 71 -10.94 -4.96 -7.38
CA ALA A 71 -11.61 -3.69 -7.10
C ALA A 71 -11.05 -2.56 -7.98
N SER A 72 -9.71 -2.45 -8.08
CA SER A 72 -9.06 -1.41 -8.88
C SER A 72 -9.33 -1.55 -10.38
N THR A 73 -9.55 -2.78 -10.85
CA THR A 73 -9.93 -3.06 -12.25
C THR A 73 -11.35 -2.59 -12.58
N ALA A 74 -12.26 -2.67 -11.61
CA ALA A 74 -13.68 -2.34 -11.80
C ALA A 74 -14.06 -0.91 -11.39
N MET A 75 -13.20 -0.24 -10.60
CA MET A 75 -13.52 1.04 -9.99
C MET A 75 -13.46 2.20 -10.99
N ASP A 76 -14.45 3.08 -10.92
CA ASP A 76 -14.43 4.37 -11.61
C ASP A 76 -13.73 5.44 -10.74
N PRO A 77 -12.74 6.20 -11.27
CA PRO A 77 -12.00 7.18 -10.47
C PRO A 77 -12.87 8.31 -9.89
N ALA A 78 -13.94 8.73 -10.58
CA ALA A 78 -14.83 9.77 -10.06
C ALA A 78 -15.68 9.23 -8.90
N ALA A 79 -16.23 8.02 -9.06
CA ALA A 79 -16.93 7.33 -7.98
C ALA A 79 -16.03 7.09 -6.75
N ALA A 80 -14.77 6.72 -6.95
CA ALA A 80 -13.81 6.54 -5.86
C ALA A 80 -13.51 7.85 -5.12
N ALA A 81 -13.48 8.98 -5.84
CA ALA A 81 -13.31 10.30 -5.24
C ALA A 81 -14.52 10.68 -4.36
N ASP A 82 -15.74 10.44 -4.86
CA ASP A 82 -16.97 10.66 -4.09
C ASP A 82 -17.03 9.77 -2.85
N GLU A 83 -16.68 8.48 -2.98
CA GLU A 83 -16.60 7.54 -1.86
C GLU A 83 -15.59 8.01 -0.81
N TYR A 84 -14.39 8.43 -1.21
CA TYR A 84 -13.37 8.94 -0.31
C TYR A 84 -13.83 10.19 0.45
N GLN A 85 -14.50 11.12 -0.24
CA GLN A 85 -15.08 12.30 0.39
C GLN A 85 -16.10 11.91 1.46
N ASN A 86 -17.02 10.99 1.14
CA ASN A 86 -18.04 10.55 2.08
C ASN A 86 -17.45 9.77 3.27
N LEU A 87 -16.48 8.90 3.01
CA LEU A 87 -15.93 7.97 4.00
C LEU A 87 -14.97 8.64 4.99
N PHE A 88 -14.15 9.58 4.53
CA PHE A 88 -13.02 10.14 5.29
C PHE A 88 -13.06 11.65 5.55
N ILE A 89 -13.78 12.43 4.73
CA ILE A 89 -13.75 13.90 4.79
C ILE A 89 -15.08 14.49 5.25
N GLY A 90 -16.20 13.84 4.89
CA GLY A 90 -17.56 14.38 4.86
C GLY A 90 -17.88 15.37 5.98
N VAL A 91 -18.50 16.49 5.61
CA VAL A 91 -18.95 17.55 6.52
C VAL A 91 -19.98 17.01 7.53
N GLY A 92 -19.49 16.47 8.65
CA GLY A 92 -20.27 15.78 9.67
C GLY A 92 -19.42 14.78 10.48
N LYS A 93 -20.00 13.65 10.90
CA LYS A 93 -19.23 12.50 11.41
C LYS A 93 -18.74 11.71 10.20
N SER A 94 -17.45 11.82 9.89
CA SER A 94 -16.77 10.84 9.05
C SER A 94 -17.07 9.43 9.57
N GLU A 95 -17.49 8.50 8.71
CA GLU A 95 -17.80 7.14 9.14
C GLU A 95 -16.55 6.44 9.69
N VAL A 96 -15.38 6.81 9.16
CA VAL A 96 -14.07 6.34 9.62
C VAL A 96 -13.12 7.53 9.69
N SER A 97 -12.42 7.71 10.81
CA SER A 97 -11.34 8.69 10.91
C SER A 97 -10.04 8.09 10.38
N VAL A 98 -9.33 8.83 9.53
CA VAL A 98 -7.94 8.51 9.13
C VAL A 98 -6.90 8.89 10.19
N HIS A 99 -7.30 9.63 11.23
CA HIS A 99 -6.43 10.05 12.32
C HIS A 99 -6.63 9.16 13.55
N GLY A 100 -5.52 8.65 14.10
CA GLY A 100 -5.54 7.79 15.29
C GLY A 100 -5.90 8.50 16.61
N SER A 101 -6.11 9.82 16.60
CA SER A 101 -6.48 10.62 17.77
C SER A 101 -7.96 11.02 17.83
N ALA A 102 -8.79 10.50 16.93
CA ALA A 102 -10.20 10.86 16.79
C ALA A 102 -11.11 10.13 17.79
#